data_AF-A0A1J6JRE6-F1
#
_entry.id   AF-A0A1J6JRE6-F1
#
_cell.length_a   1.000
_cell.length_b   1.000
_cell.length_c   1.000
_cell.angle_alpha   90.00
_cell.angle_beta   90.00
_cell.angle_gamma   90.00
#
_symmetry.space_group_name_H-M   'P 1'
#
loop_
_entity.id
_entity.type
_entity.pdbx_description
1 polymer ?
#
loop_
_entity_poly.entity_id
_entity_poly.type
_entity_poly.pdbx_seq_one_letter_code
_entity_poly.pdbx_strand_id
1 'polypeptide(L)'
;MDNVPIVVDWAIGNLSCVEAQKRNDYACLENSQCVDSDTGLGGYRNNCKSGYEGNPYIGPGCQDPNANSCEQICINTPGSYNCSCPEGYTGDGRKNGRGCNAPSSNSEFQWIKVSVGMGVGFMSLVVGTTWLYFSIKKRKLIKLREKFFQQNGGLLLKRGISSDEGGVVLAQVNVKF
;
A
#
# COMPACT_ATOMS: atom_id res chain seq x y z
N MET A 1 40.25 -32.63 -33.62
CA MET A 1 39.11 -33.30 -34.28
C MET A 1 37.89 -32.54 -33.83
N ASP A 2 37.51 -31.54 -34.61
CA ASP A 2 36.31 -30.75 -34.36
C ASP A 2 35.10 -31.65 -34.62
N ASN A 3 34.25 -31.86 -33.61
CA ASN A 3 33.02 -32.62 -33.77
C ASN A 3 32.08 -31.84 -34.69
N VAL A 4 31.99 -32.27 -35.95
CA VAL A 4 30.97 -31.78 -36.88
C VAL A 4 29.64 -32.41 -36.45
N PRO A 5 28.62 -31.62 -36.09
CA PRO A 5 27.33 -32.18 -35.70
C PRO A 5 26.69 -32.82 -36.94
N ILE A 6 26.41 -34.12 -36.86
CA ILE A 6 25.60 -34.81 -37.86
C ILE A 6 24.16 -34.36 -37.66
N VAL A 7 23.66 -33.52 -38.57
CA VAL A 7 22.24 -33.18 -38.66
C VAL A 7 21.59 -34.22 -39.57
N VAL A 8 20.80 -35.11 -39.00
CA VAL A 8 20.01 -36.07 -39.77
C VAL A 8 18.74 -35.37 -40.22
N ASP A 9 18.53 -35.28 -41.54
CA ASP A 9 17.24 -34.87 -42.10
C ASP A 9 16.29 -36.06 -42.10
N TRP A 10 15.22 -35.96 -41.32
CA TRP A 10 14.21 -37.00 -41.18
C TRP A 10 12.80 -36.40 -41.35
N ALA A 11 11.85 -37.27 -41.69
CA ALA A 11 10.45 -36.92 -41.86
C ALA A 11 9.56 -37.98 -41.19
N ILE A 12 8.41 -37.54 -40.69
CA ILE A 12 7.37 -38.39 -40.10
C ILE A 12 6.50 -38.91 -41.24
N GLY A 13 6.50 -40.23 -41.41
CA GLY A 13 5.65 -40.92 -42.37
C GLY A 13 5.89 -40.44 -43.81
N ASN A 14 4.85 -40.54 -44.64
CA ASN A 14 4.87 -40.14 -46.05
C ASN A 14 3.66 -39.25 -46.41
N LEU A 15 3.13 -38.53 -45.41
CA LEU A 15 1.97 -37.65 -45.58
C LEU A 15 2.39 -36.20 -45.57
N SER A 16 1.65 -35.36 -46.30
CA SER A 16 1.78 -33.91 -46.18
C SER A 16 1.17 -33.40 -44.86
N CYS A 17 1.54 -32.19 -44.46
CA CYS A 17 0.99 -31.52 -43.29
C CYS A 17 -0.54 -31.41 -43.34
N VAL A 18 -1.09 -31.13 -44.51
CA VAL A 18 -2.54 -30.99 -44.72
C VAL A 18 -3.28 -32.32 -44.48
N GLU A 19 -2.63 -33.43 -44.80
CA GLU A 19 -3.17 -34.78 -44.57
C GLU A 19 -2.96 -35.23 -43.12
N ALA A 20 -1.78 -34.95 -42.56
CA ALA A 20 -1.41 -35.32 -41.20
C ALA A 20 -2.32 -34.66 -40.15
N GLN A 21 -2.69 -33.38 -40.35
CA GLN A 21 -3.59 -32.64 -39.44
C GLN A 21 -4.99 -33.24 -39.32
N LYS A 22 -5.40 -34.05 -40.30
CA LYS A 22 -6.74 -34.69 -40.31
C LYS A 22 -6.74 -36.03 -39.58
N ARG A 23 -5.57 -36.54 -39.17
CA ARG A 23 -5.47 -37.84 -38.50
C ARG A 23 -5.49 -37.68 -36.98
N ASN A 24 -5.98 -38.72 -36.31
CA ASN A 24 -5.99 -38.76 -34.85
C ASN A 24 -4.59 -38.95 -34.24
N ASP A 25 -3.61 -39.40 -35.03
CA ASP A 25 -2.21 -39.58 -34.64
C ASP A 25 -1.30 -38.40 -35.04
N TYR A 26 -1.88 -37.20 -35.15
CA TYR A 26 -1.13 -36.00 -35.50
C TYR A 26 -0.04 -35.70 -34.47
N ALA A 27 1.21 -35.65 -34.94
CA ALA A 27 2.38 -35.64 -34.06
C ALA A 27 2.77 -34.25 -33.52
N CYS A 28 2.24 -33.14 -34.07
CA CYS A 28 2.57 -31.80 -33.57
C CYS A 28 2.00 -31.59 -32.16
N LEU A 29 2.88 -31.25 -31.23
CA LEU A 29 2.52 -30.80 -29.88
C LEU A 29 2.09 -29.32 -29.88
N GLU A 30 1.64 -28.85 -28.72
CA GLU A 30 1.28 -27.45 -28.52
C GLU A 30 2.45 -26.51 -28.83
N ASN A 31 2.15 -25.32 -29.36
CA ASN A 31 3.13 -24.33 -29.81
C ASN A 31 4.12 -24.81 -30.89
N SER A 32 3.85 -25.96 -31.52
CA SER A 32 4.56 -26.43 -32.71
C SER A 32 3.69 -26.28 -33.96
N GLN A 33 4.33 -26.31 -35.11
CA GLN A 33 3.74 -26.23 -36.45
C GLN A 33 4.33 -27.32 -37.33
N CYS A 34 3.50 -27.82 -38.24
CA CYS A 34 3.90 -28.80 -39.22
C CYS A 34 4.60 -28.12 -40.40
N VAL A 35 5.68 -28.71 -40.88
CA VAL A 35 6.43 -28.29 -42.07
C VAL A 35 6.65 -29.52 -42.95
N ASP A 36 6.27 -29.45 -44.22
CA ASP A 36 6.48 -30.55 -45.17
C ASP A 36 7.98 -30.84 -45.37
N SER A 37 8.32 -32.10 -45.67
CA SER A 37 9.70 -32.51 -45.94
C SER A 37 10.09 -32.24 -47.39
N ASP A 38 11.24 -31.59 -47.58
CA ASP A 38 11.81 -31.29 -48.90
C ASP A 38 12.65 -32.45 -49.47
N THR A 39 12.75 -33.58 -48.74
CA THR A 39 13.64 -34.71 -49.08
C THR A 39 13.20 -35.53 -50.29
N GLY A 40 12.07 -35.19 -50.94
CA GLY A 40 11.52 -35.89 -52.11
C GLY A 40 10.91 -37.26 -51.82
N LEU A 41 11.08 -37.78 -50.60
CA LEU A 41 10.48 -39.03 -50.11
C LEU A 41 9.11 -38.81 -49.44
N GLY A 42 8.66 -37.56 -49.37
CA GLY A 42 7.43 -37.15 -48.69
C GLY A 42 7.54 -37.13 -47.17
N GLY A 43 6.43 -36.90 -46.49
CA GLY A 43 6.37 -36.76 -45.03
C GLY A 43 6.47 -35.32 -44.54
N TYR A 44 6.38 -35.15 -43.23
CA TYR A 44 6.41 -33.84 -42.57
C TYR A 44 7.28 -33.88 -41.31
N ARG A 45 7.63 -32.70 -40.81
CA ARG A 45 8.34 -32.52 -39.54
C ARG A 45 7.65 -31.48 -38.69
N ASN A 46 7.82 -31.56 -37.38
CA ASN A 46 7.34 -30.56 -36.45
C ASN A 46 8.45 -29.54 -36.22
N ASN A 47 8.09 -28.26 -36.28
CA ASN A 47 8.96 -27.15 -35.91
C ASN A 47 8.27 -26.32 -34.83
N CYS A 48 9.00 -25.62 -33.98
CA CYS A 48 8.35 -24.67 -33.08
C CYS A 48 7.74 -23.51 -33.87
N LYS A 49 6.60 -23.00 -33.39
CA LYS A 49 6.04 -21.74 -33.90
C LYS A 49 7.03 -20.62 -33.60
N SER A 50 6.94 -19.57 -34.40
CA SER A 50 7.80 -18.40 -34.25
C SER A 50 7.72 -17.84 -32.82
N GLY A 51 8.87 -17.67 -32.17
CA GLY A 51 8.96 -17.19 -30.78
C GLY A 51 8.96 -18.27 -29.70
N TYR A 52 8.79 -19.55 -30.05
CA TYR A 52 8.90 -20.67 -29.12
C TYR A 52 10.18 -21.48 -29.38
N GLU A 53 10.77 -22.00 -28.31
CA GLU A 53 12.00 -22.79 -28.33
C GLU A 53 11.82 -24.10 -27.58
N GLY A 54 12.63 -25.10 -27.92
CA GLY A 54 12.57 -26.43 -27.31
C GLY A 54 12.49 -27.54 -28.34
N ASN A 55 12.16 -28.74 -27.87
CA ASN A 55 12.05 -29.91 -28.72
C ASN A 55 10.57 -30.18 -29.06
N PRO A 56 10.14 -30.01 -30.33
CA PRO A 56 8.73 -30.18 -30.71
C PRO A 56 8.21 -31.63 -30.64
N TYR A 57 9.07 -32.62 -30.37
CA TYR A 57 8.72 -34.05 -30.34
C TYR A 57 8.66 -34.65 -28.94
N ILE A 58 9.17 -33.95 -27.93
CA ILE A 58 9.28 -34.49 -26.56
C ILE A 58 8.63 -33.49 -25.61
N GLY A 59 7.65 -33.97 -24.84
CA GLY A 59 7.00 -33.17 -23.80
C GLY A 59 8.03 -32.65 -22.78
N PRO A 60 7.98 -31.37 -22.39
CA PRO A 60 6.91 -30.37 -22.55
C PRO A 60 6.79 -29.65 -23.91
N GLY A 61 7.59 -30.00 -24.92
CA GLY A 61 7.44 -29.48 -26.28
C GLY A 61 8.12 -28.13 -26.52
N CYS A 62 7.47 -27.30 -27.33
CA CYS A 62 7.88 -25.93 -27.61
C CYS A 62 7.40 -25.00 -26.49
N GLN A 63 8.34 -24.39 -25.79
CA GLN A 63 8.11 -23.49 -24.67
C GLN A 63 8.41 -22.05 -25.07
N ASP A 64 7.77 -21.11 -24.39
CA ASP A 64 8.08 -19.69 -24.53
C ASP A 64 9.37 -19.39 -23.74
N PRO A 65 10.50 -19.09 -24.40
CA PRO A 65 11.76 -18.80 -23.71
C PRO A 65 11.67 -17.54 -22.85
N ASN A 66 10.66 -16.69 -23.08
CA ASN A 66 10.47 -15.38 -22.47
C ASN A 66 9.35 -15.34 -21.44
N ALA A 67 8.70 -16.49 -21.15
CA ALA A 67 7.81 -16.64 -20.00
C ALA A 67 8.45 -16.14 -18.69
N ASN A 68 9.79 -16.12 -18.63
CA ASN A 68 10.54 -15.63 -17.48
C ASN A 68 11.09 -14.20 -17.62
N SER A 69 11.03 -13.56 -18.79
CA SER A 69 11.69 -12.27 -19.08
C SER A 69 10.78 -11.04 -18.89
N CYS A 70 9.47 -11.19 -19.09
CA CYS A 70 8.49 -10.14 -18.80
C CYS A 70 8.04 -10.18 -17.33
N GLU A 71 7.77 -9.01 -16.74
CA GLU A 71 7.29 -8.89 -15.37
C GLU A 71 5.80 -9.21 -15.23
N GLN A 72 5.00 -8.86 -16.25
CA GLN A 72 3.54 -9.04 -16.26
C GLN A 72 3.05 -9.66 -17.57
N ILE A 73 2.86 -8.86 -18.63
CA ILE A 73 2.22 -9.32 -19.87
C ILE A 73 3.32 -9.57 -20.93
N CYS A 74 3.30 -10.77 -21.53
CA CYS A 74 4.18 -11.15 -22.64
C CYS A 74 3.35 -11.30 -23.92
N ILE A 75 3.78 -10.64 -25.00
CA ILE A 75 3.15 -10.68 -26.31
C ILE A 75 4.18 -11.25 -27.29
N ASN A 76 3.99 -12.51 -27.69
CA ASN A 76 4.88 -13.17 -28.65
C ASN A 76 4.72 -12.59 -30.04
N THR A 77 5.85 -12.28 -30.68
CA THR A 77 5.93 -11.80 -32.06
C THR A 77 6.76 -12.78 -32.89
N PRO A 78 6.66 -12.79 -34.22
CA PRO A 78 7.44 -13.72 -35.02
C PRO A 78 8.96 -13.53 -34.81
N GLY A 79 9.57 -14.46 -34.07
CA GLY A 79 11.01 -14.47 -33.80
C GLY A 79 11.43 -13.57 -32.62
N SER A 80 10.47 -13.00 -31.89
CA SER A 80 10.74 -12.15 -30.73
C SER A 80 9.54 -12.12 -29.78
N TYR A 81 9.57 -11.20 -28.82
CA TYR A 81 8.51 -10.96 -27.86
C TYR A 81 8.54 -9.50 -27.43
N ASN A 82 7.38 -9.00 -27.03
CA ASN A 82 7.25 -7.69 -26.43
C ASN A 82 6.59 -7.80 -25.05
N CYS A 83 7.05 -7.02 -24.09
CA CYS A 83 6.43 -6.97 -22.77
C CYS A 83 5.53 -5.75 -22.66
N SER A 84 4.43 -5.87 -21.92
CA SER A 84 3.55 -4.74 -21.61
C SER A 84 3.10 -4.76 -20.15
N CYS A 85 2.60 -3.61 -19.69
CA CYS A 85 2.08 -3.44 -18.34
C CYS A 85 0.54 -3.44 -18.33
N PRO A 86 -0.08 -3.96 -17.26
CA PRO A 86 -1.52 -3.89 -17.08
C PRO A 86 -2.00 -2.44 -16.95
N GLU A 87 -3.30 -2.21 -17.17
CA GLU A 87 -3.88 -0.87 -17.09
C GLU A 87 -3.56 -0.17 -15.77
N GLY A 88 -3.21 1.12 -15.87
CA GLY A 88 -2.79 1.94 -14.74
C GLY A 88 -1.30 1.88 -14.43
N TYR A 89 -0.56 0.86 -14.87
CA TYR A 89 0.88 0.74 -14.65
C TYR A 89 1.69 1.40 -15.77
N THR A 90 2.90 1.85 -15.45
CA THR A 90 3.81 2.51 -16.40
C THR A 90 5.17 1.84 -16.42
N GLY A 91 5.77 1.70 -17.60
CA GLY A 91 7.11 1.14 -17.77
C GLY A 91 7.25 0.31 -19.04
N ASP A 92 8.32 -0.48 -19.13
CA ASP A 92 8.65 -1.31 -20.31
C ASP A 92 8.26 -2.79 -20.15
N GLY A 93 7.71 -3.17 -19.00
CA GLY A 93 7.23 -4.53 -18.71
C GLY A 93 8.33 -5.60 -18.62
N ARG A 94 9.62 -5.23 -18.68
CA ARG A 94 10.75 -6.17 -18.65
C ARG A 94 11.33 -6.27 -17.24
N LYS A 95 11.61 -7.50 -16.77
CA LYS A 95 12.25 -7.70 -15.45
C LYS A 95 13.66 -7.10 -15.34
N ASN A 96 14.40 -7.12 -16.45
CA ASN A 96 15.75 -6.52 -16.53
C ASN A 96 15.72 -5.03 -16.98
N GLY A 97 14.53 -4.42 -17.04
CA GLY A 97 14.30 -3.06 -17.52
C GLY A 97 13.73 -2.14 -16.45
N ARG A 98 12.84 -1.23 -16.85
CA ARG A 98 12.06 -0.39 -15.92
C ARG A 98 10.94 -1.16 -15.22
N GLY A 99 10.53 -2.29 -15.76
CA GLY A 99 9.44 -3.10 -15.22
C GLY A 99 8.08 -2.43 -15.36
N CYS A 100 7.16 -2.75 -14.45
CA CYS A 100 5.83 -2.15 -14.35
C CYS A 100 5.66 -1.43 -13.00
N ASN A 101 5.67 -0.11 -13.05
CA ASN A 101 5.49 0.72 -11.87
C ASN A 101 4.02 1.08 -11.68
N ALA A 102 3.50 0.80 -10.48
CA ALA A 102 2.18 1.26 -10.08
C ALA A 102 2.16 2.80 -10.08
N PRO A 103 1.05 3.43 -10.47
CA PRO A 103 0.92 4.87 -10.41
C PRO A 103 0.97 5.25 -8.93
N SER A 104 1.97 6.05 -8.54
CA SER A 104 2.13 6.50 -7.16
C SER A 104 0.95 7.40 -6.80
N SER A 105 -0.06 6.82 -6.16
CA SER A 105 -1.23 7.52 -5.60
C SER A 105 -0.86 8.29 -4.33
N ASN A 106 0.32 8.91 -4.29
CA ASN A 106 0.81 9.69 -3.17
C ASN A 106 0.55 11.20 -3.33
N SER A 107 -0.31 11.61 -4.26
CA SER A 107 -0.71 13.01 -4.43
C SER A 107 -1.95 13.41 -3.60
N GLU A 108 -2.67 12.47 -2.98
CA GLU A 108 -3.76 12.80 -2.06
C GLU A 108 -3.41 12.37 -0.64
N PHE A 109 -2.74 13.25 0.11
CA PHE A 109 -3.07 13.58 1.51
C PHE A 109 -2.00 14.42 2.21
N GLN A 110 -1.37 15.35 1.49
CA GLN A 110 -0.49 16.35 2.13
C GLN A 110 -1.25 17.27 3.11
N TRP A 111 -2.58 17.39 2.98
CA TRP A 111 -3.43 18.28 3.79
C TRP A 111 -3.92 17.68 5.13
N ILE A 112 -3.89 16.36 5.35
CA ILE A 112 -4.22 15.76 6.67
C ILE A 112 -3.30 16.34 7.75
N LYS A 113 -2.00 16.50 7.44
CA LYS A 113 -1.01 17.01 8.40
C LYS A 113 -1.24 18.48 8.79
N VAL A 114 -1.85 19.28 7.92
CA VAL A 114 -2.13 20.70 8.19
C VAL A 114 -3.38 20.88 9.06
N SER A 115 -4.40 20.03 8.87
CA SER A 115 -5.68 20.13 9.59
C SER A 115 -5.55 19.86 11.10
N VAL A 116 -4.72 18.89 11.51
CA VAL A 116 -4.55 18.51 12.91
C VAL A 116 -3.84 19.61 13.71
N GLY A 117 -2.87 20.31 13.10
CA GLY A 117 -2.12 21.39 13.74
C GLY A 117 -2.99 22.60 14.11
N MET A 118 -3.91 23.00 13.23
CA MET A 118 -4.81 24.13 13.49
C MET A 118 -5.78 23.86 14.64
N GLY A 119 -6.33 22.65 14.73
CA GLY A 119 -7.26 22.28 15.80
C GLY A 119 -6.62 22.32 17.20
N VAL A 120 -5.43 21.74 17.36
CA VAL A 120 -4.72 21.72 18.66
C VAL A 120 -4.28 23.13 19.08
N GLY A 121 -3.81 23.93 18.11
CA GLY A 121 -3.42 25.32 18.36
C GLY A 121 -4.58 26.17 18.87
N PHE A 122 -5.75 26.10 18.22
CA PHE A 122 -6.92 26.86 18.66
C PHE A 122 -7.42 26.43 20.04
N MET A 123 -7.48 25.12 20.31
CA MET A 123 -7.94 24.60 21.61
C MET A 123 -7.02 25.03 22.76
N SER A 124 -5.70 25.00 22.55
CA SER A 124 -4.74 25.45 23.58
C SER A 124 -4.85 26.95 23.88
N LEU A 125 -5.08 27.79 22.86
CA LEU A 125 -5.32 29.23 23.03
C LEU A 125 -6.62 29.52 23.80
N VAL A 126 -7.71 28.83 23.47
CA VAL A 126 -8.98 28.97 24.19
C VAL A 126 -8.82 28.57 25.65
N VAL A 127 -8.20 27.43 25.93
CA VAL A 127 -7.95 26.99 27.31
C VAL A 127 -7.08 28.02 28.04
N GLY A 128 -5.95 28.43 27.49
CA GLY A 128 -5.05 29.40 28.11
C GLY A 128 -5.72 30.75 28.42
N THR A 129 -6.51 31.29 27.47
CA THR A 129 -7.25 32.54 27.67
C THR A 129 -8.33 32.41 28.74
N THR A 130 -9.04 31.28 28.78
CA THR A 130 -10.08 31.01 29.79
C THR A 130 -9.49 30.90 31.19
N TRP A 131 -8.34 30.21 31.34
CA TRP A 131 -7.61 30.11 32.60
C TRP A 131 -7.09 31.47 33.08
N LEU A 132 -6.54 32.29 32.19
CA LEU A 132 -6.10 33.65 32.51
C LEU A 132 -7.28 34.53 32.94
N TYR A 133 -8.38 34.50 32.19
CA TYR A 133 -9.60 35.24 32.53
C TYR A 133 -10.12 34.86 33.92
N PHE A 134 -10.25 33.56 34.21
CA PHE A 134 -10.73 33.08 35.49
C PHE A 134 -9.78 33.45 36.64
N SER A 135 -8.47 33.36 36.42
CA SER A 135 -7.44 33.76 37.40
C SER A 135 -7.52 35.24 37.74
N ILE A 136 -7.67 36.11 36.73
CA ILE A 136 -7.84 37.55 36.93
C ILE A 136 -9.17 37.85 37.64
N LYS A 137 -10.26 37.21 37.22
CA LYS A 137 -11.59 37.36 37.84
C LYS A 137 -11.57 36.97 39.32
N LYS A 138 -10.96 35.83 39.65
CA LYS A 138 -10.80 35.36 41.04
C LYS A 138 -9.99 36.36 41.87
N ARG A 139 -8.86 36.86 41.35
CA ARG A 139 -8.04 37.87 42.04
C ARG A 139 -8.81 39.17 42.27
N LYS A 140 -9.60 39.64 41.30
CA LYS A 140 -10.45 40.84 41.46
C LYS A 140 -11.54 40.61 42.50
N LEU A 141 -12.19 39.44 42.51
CA LEU A 141 -13.24 39.10 43.46
C LEU A 141 -12.72 39.04 44.90
N ILE A 142 -11.53 38.46 45.12
CA ILE A 142 -10.88 38.43 46.45
C ILE A 142 -10.57 39.85 46.93
N LYS A 143 -9.96 40.70 46.07
CA LYS A 143 -9.67 42.10 46.42
C LYS A 143 -10.95 42.91 46.72
N LEU A 144 -12.04 42.65 45.99
CA LEU A 144 -13.32 43.32 46.23
C LEU A 144 -13.96 42.86 47.54
N ARG A 145 -13.89 41.55 47.82
CA ARG A 145 -14.34 40.97 49.10
C ARG A 145 -13.58 41.55 50.28
N GLU A 146 -12.26 41.72 50.17
CA GLU A 146 -11.44 42.34 51.21
C GLU A 146 -11.83 43.80 51.47
N LYS A 147 -12.10 44.58 50.41
CA LYS A 147 -12.60 45.97 50.54
C LYS A 147 -13.94 46.03 51.28
N PHE A 148 -14.89 45.18 50.89
CA PHE A 148 -16.18 45.09 51.58
C PHE A 148 -16.03 44.58 53.01
N PHE A 149 -15.09 43.67 53.28
CA PHE A 149 -14.81 43.19 54.63
C PHE A 149 -14.30 44.32 55.53
N GLN A 150 -13.41 45.20 55.04
CA GLN A 150 -12.94 46.37 55.79
C GLN A 150 -14.06 47.40 56.00
N GLN A 151 -14.89 47.67 54.98
CA GLN A 151 -15.99 48.65 55.08
C GLN A 151 -17.14 48.21 56.00
N ASN A 152 -17.47 46.91 56.01
CA ASN A 152 -18.57 46.37 56.84
C ASN A 152 -18.13 45.98 58.26
N GLY A 153 -17.07 46.59 58.79
CA GLY A 153 -16.64 46.38 60.17
C GLY A 153 -15.99 45.02 60.44
N GLY A 154 -15.38 44.36 59.44
CA GLY A 154 -14.71 43.05 59.60
C GLY A 154 -13.59 43.03 60.65
N LEU A 155 -13.06 44.20 61.03
CA LEU A 155 -12.15 44.36 62.18
C LEU A 155 -12.81 44.08 63.53
N LEU A 156 -14.12 44.32 63.68
CA LEU A 156 -14.87 44.00 64.89
C LEU A 156 -15.03 42.49 65.08
N LEU A 157 -15.24 41.74 63.98
CA LEU A 157 -15.26 40.27 64.00
C LEU A 157 -13.88 39.69 64.40
N LYS A 158 -12.79 40.27 63.91
CA LYS A 158 -11.43 39.86 64.28
C LYS A 158 -11.12 40.15 65.74
N ARG A 159 -11.66 41.25 66.30
CA ARG A 159 -11.54 41.61 67.72
C ARG A 159 -12.41 40.72 68.62
N GLY A 160 -13.58 40.27 68.15
CA GLY A 160 -14.42 39.29 68.84
C GLY A 160 -13.76 37.91 68.95
N ILE A 161 -13.17 37.42 67.86
CA ILE A 161 -12.46 36.13 67.85
C ILE A 161 -11.14 36.22 68.64
N SER A 162 -10.39 37.32 68.53
CA SER A 162 -9.13 37.53 69.28
C SER A 162 -9.35 37.82 70.77
N SER A 163 -10.55 38.21 71.19
CA SER A 163 -10.90 38.43 72.59
C SER A 163 -11.46 37.17 73.27
N ASP A 164 -11.97 36.21 72.50
CA ASP A 164 -12.52 34.94 73.00
C ASP A 164 -11.46 33.83 73.13
N GLU A 165 -10.33 33.95 72.41
CA GLU A 165 -9.18 33.05 72.58
C GLU A 165 -8.44 33.20 73.93
N GLY A 166 -8.84 34.18 74.76
CA GLY A 166 -8.29 34.42 76.10
C GLY A 166 -9.21 34.08 77.28
N GLY A 167 -10.42 33.55 77.05
CA GLY A 167 -11.38 33.34 78.15
C GLY A 167 -12.53 32.39 77.82
N VAL A 168 -12.26 31.09 77.80
CA VAL A 168 -13.30 30.06 77.78
C VAL A 168 -14.07 30.10 79.11
N VAL A 169 -15.24 30.75 79.15
CA VAL A 169 -16.25 30.51 80.18
C VAL A 169 -17.37 29.70 79.54
N LEU A 170 -17.39 28.41 79.84
CA LEU A 170 -18.49 27.50 79.55
C LEU A 170 -19.74 27.99 80.30
N ALA A 171 -20.64 28.67 79.59
CA ALA A 171 -21.99 28.91 80.08
C ALA A 171 -22.82 27.64 79.93
N GLN A 172 -22.96 26.87 81.02
CA GLN A 172 -23.91 25.77 81.13
C GLN A 172 -25.33 26.35 81.30
N VAL A 173 -26.18 26.17 80.30
CA VAL A 173 -27.62 26.45 80.41
C VAL A 173 -28.31 25.17 80.87
N ASN A 174 -28.74 25.14 82.14
CA ASN A 174 -29.61 24.09 82.64
C ASN A 174 -31.08 24.48 82.41
N VAL A 175 -31.78 23.71 81.59
CA VAL A 175 -33.24 23.77 81.44
C VAL A 175 -33.86 22.80 82.45
N LYS A 176 -34.69 23.32 83.35
CA LYS A 176 -35.58 22.52 84.21
C LYS A 176 -37.02 22.83 83.81
N PHE A 177 -37.79 21.78 83.57
CA PHE A 177 -39.26 21.86 83.50
C PHE A 177 -39.84 22.02 84.90
#